data_AF-A0A1G3YG75-F1
#
_entry.id   AF-A0A1G3YG75-F1
#
_cell.length_a   1.000
_cell.length_b   1.000
_cell.length_c   1.000
_cell.angle_alpha   90.00
_cell.angle_beta   90.00
_cell.angle_gamma   90.00
#
_symmetry.space_group_name_H-M   'P 1'
#
loop_
_entity.id
_entity.type
_entity.pdbx_description
1 polymer ?
#
loop_
_entity_poly.entity_id
_entity_poly.type
_entity_poly.pdbx_seq_one_letter_code
_entity_poly.pdbx_strand_id
1 'polypeptide(L)'
;MGAFTHEELGTTVAWQIETNASWHWEISDVAGELYLQVSGPSYQEHAFVRALKGGESFVTEPCALAFVRGGFEDAMRQLTRYRRLIRRPNADNATSKAIFNDYMNCLRGQPTTEKLLPLIDAAAAAGCKYFCIDAGWYADGTWWDGVGEWLPSGARFPGGIAVPLERIRERGMIAGLWLELEVMGIQCPLASRVGDDWFFQRRGRHVVDEGRYQLDYNINGGF
;
A
#
# COMPACT_ATOMS: atom_id res chain seq x y z
N MET A 1 -13.48 -2.67 -8.05
CA MET A 1 -13.87 -2.09 -9.35
C MET A 1 -14.57 -3.15 -10.18
N GLY A 2 -15.37 -2.76 -11.17
CA GLY A 2 -16.00 -3.69 -12.10
C GLY A 2 -16.55 -2.98 -13.34
N ALA A 3 -17.03 -3.75 -14.30
CA ALA A 3 -17.68 -3.25 -15.51
C ALA A 3 -18.77 -4.21 -16.00
N PHE A 4 -19.79 -3.65 -16.63
CA PHE A 4 -20.87 -4.37 -17.29
C PHE A 4 -21.06 -3.80 -18.69
N THR A 5 -21.05 -4.66 -19.71
CA THR A 5 -21.22 -4.29 -21.11
C THR A 5 -22.53 -4.85 -21.63
N HIS A 6 -23.39 -3.96 -22.13
CA HIS A 6 -24.58 -4.34 -22.86
C HIS A 6 -24.23 -4.43 -24.35
N GLU A 7 -23.97 -5.64 -24.84
CA GLU A 7 -23.47 -5.89 -26.19
C GLU A 7 -24.42 -5.38 -27.28
N GLU A 8 -25.73 -5.64 -27.15
CA GLU A 8 -26.72 -5.23 -28.17
C GLU A 8 -26.84 -3.70 -28.31
N LEU A 9 -26.78 -2.97 -27.19
CA LEU A 9 -26.84 -1.52 -27.18
C LEU A 9 -25.47 -0.87 -27.44
N GLY A 10 -24.39 -1.65 -27.43
CA GLY A 10 -23.02 -1.16 -27.52
C GLY A 10 -22.70 -0.15 -26.43
N THR A 11 -23.16 -0.40 -25.20
CA THR A 11 -22.92 0.50 -24.05
C THR A 11 -22.21 -0.24 -22.92
N THR A 12 -21.39 0.48 -22.16
CA THR A 12 -20.68 -0.07 -21.01
C THR A 12 -20.82 0.87 -19.82
N VAL A 13 -21.08 0.30 -18.64
CA VAL A 13 -20.92 0.97 -17.35
C VAL A 13 -19.73 0.35 -16.62
N ALA A 14 -18.86 1.18 -16.05
CA ALA A 14 -17.78 0.74 -15.17
C ALA A 14 -17.78 1.55 -13.87
N TRP A 15 -17.35 0.93 -12.77
CA TRP A 15 -17.36 1.54 -11.44
C TRP A 15 -16.09 1.27 -10.65
N GLN A 16 -15.76 2.21 -9.77
CA GLN A 16 -14.66 2.13 -8.82
C GLN A 16 -15.08 2.69 -7.46
N ILE A 17 -14.69 2.01 -6.38
CA ILE A 17 -14.84 2.48 -5.00
C ILE A 17 -13.50 3.07 -4.59
N GLU A 18 -13.46 4.33 -4.19
CA GLU A 18 -12.23 5.04 -3.86
C GLU A 18 -11.85 4.82 -2.39
N THR A 19 -11.58 3.56 -2.01
CA THR A 19 -11.18 3.21 -0.65
C THR A 19 -10.08 2.15 -0.63
N ASN A 20 -9.23 2.21 0.40
CA ASN A 20 -8.29 1.15 0.75
C ASN A 20 -8.81 0.25 1.89
N ALA A 21 -9.99 0.58 2.43
CA ALA A 21 -10.65 -0.22 3.47
C ALA A 21 -11.48 -1.35 2.84
N SER A 22 -12.17 -2.12 3.69
CA SER A 22 -13.19 -3.07 3.25
C SER A 22 -14.28 -2.42 2.39
N TRP A 23 -14.73 -3.11 1.34
CA TRP A 23 -15.69 -2.60 0.36
C TRP A 23 -16.49 -3.75 -0.25
N HIS A 24 -17.66 -3.45 -0.81
CA HIS A 24 -18.48 -4.44 -1.51
C HIS A 24 -19.18 -3.81 -2.71
N TRP A 25 -19.26 -4.55 -3.81
CA TRP A 25 -20.17 -4.25 -4.92
C TRP A 25 -20.86 -5.53 -5.37
N GLU A 26 -22.09 -5.40 -5.86
CA GLU A 26 -22.85 -6.50 -6.45
C GLU A 26 -23.69 -6.01 -7.64
N ILE A 27 -23.95 -6.94 -8.56
CA ILE A 27 -24.95 -6.78 -9.61
C ILE A 27 -25.97 -7.90 -9.42
N SER A 28 -27.24 -7.53 -9.42
CA SER A 28 -28.35 -8.48 -9.34
C SER A 28 -29.58 -7.85 -9.98
N ASP A 29 -30.72 -8.53 -9.92
CA ASP A 29 -31.98 -8.06 -10.46
C ASP A 29 -33.05 -7.96 -9.36
N VAL A 30 -33.96 -7.00 -9.52
CA VAL A 30 -35.14 -6.85 -8.68
C VAL A 30 -36.32 -6.40 -9.54
N ALA A 31 -37.43 -7.13 -9.45
CA ALA A 31 -38.64 -6.86 -10.22
C ALA A 31 -38.41 -6.74 -11.75
N GLY A 32 -37.47 -7.52 -12.29
CA GLY A 32 -37.12 -7.52 -13.71
C GLY A 32 -36.15 -6.40 -14.15
N GLU A 33 -35.65 -5.61 -13.21
CA GLU A 33 -34.68 -4.54 -13.45
C GLU A 33 -33.30 -4.94 -12.90
N LEU A 34 -32.24 -4.67 -13.67
CA LEU A 34 -30.87 -4.84 -13.18
C LEU A 34 -30.51 -3.68 -12.24
N TYR A 35 -29.88 -3.99 -11.11
CA TYR A 35 -29.26 -2.98 -10.25
C TYR A 35 -27.78 -3.27 -10.03
N LEU A 36 -27.07 -2.19 -9.73
CA LEU A 36 -25.68 -2.19 -9.29
C LEU A 36 -25.64 -1.54 -7.91
N GLN A 37 -25.21 -2.29 -6.90
CA GLN A 37 -24.86 -1.75 -5.60
C GLN A 37 -23.35 -1.54 -5.53
N VAL A 38 -22.94 -0.35 -5.09
CA VAL A 38 -21.55 0.01 -4.85
C VAL A 38 -21.47 0.60 -3.45
N SER A 39 -20.75 -0.06 -2.55
CA SER A 39 -20.79 0.26 -1.12
C SER A 39 -19.42 0.14 -0.45
N GLY A 40 -19.22 0.97 0.58
CA GLY A 40 -18.16 0.74 1.57
C GLY A 40 -18.44 -0.51 2.42
N PRO A 41 -17.82 -0.62 3.60
CA PRO A 41 -18.03 -1.78 4.45
C PRO A 41 -19.46 -1.83 5.00
N SER A 42 -19.97 -3.05 5.18
CA SER A 42 -21.33 -3.32 5.67
C SER A 42 -21.28 -4.32 6.81
N TYR A 43 -22.37 -4.45 7.57
CA TYR A 43 -22.43 -5.43 8.65
C TYR A 43 -22.35 -6.88 8.12
N GLN A 44 -23.10 -7.21 7.05
CA GLN A 44 -23.15 -8.58 6.51
C GLN A 44 -21.81 -9.05 5.98
N GLU A 45 -21.13 -8.18 5.22
CA GLU A 45 -19.89 -8.56 4.52
C GLU A 45 -18.63 -8.33 5.37
N HIS A 46 -18.68 -7.38 6.31
CA HIS A 46 -17.47 -6.89 6.98
C HIS A 46 -17.63 -6.68 8.49
N ALA A 47 -18.80 -7.00 9.06
CA ALA A 47 -19.15 -6.71 10.46
C ALA A 47 -18.97 -5.21 10.85
N PHE A 48 -19.03 -4.30 9.87
CA PHE A 48 -18.85 -2.88 10.11
C PHE A 48 -20.13 -2.27 10.68
N VAL A 49 -19.98 -1.55 11.79
CA VAL A 49 -21.06 -0.81 12.47
C VAL A 49 -20.54 0.56 12.89
N ARG A 50 -21.32 1.61 12.62
CA ARG A 50 -21.08 2.97 13.13
C ARG A 50 -22.33 3.47 13.85
N ALA A 51 -22.25 3.56 15.17
CA ALA A 51 -23.29 4.24 15.96
C ALA A 51 -23.12 5.76 15.81
N LEU A 52 -24.23 6.47 15.55
CA LEU A 52 -24.28 7.92 15.48
C LEU A 52 -25.10 8.47 16.64
N LYS A 53 -24.55 9.46 17.36
CA LYS A 53 -25.30 10.24 18.34
C LYS A 53 -26.17 11.28 17.63
N GLY A 54 -27.09 11.89 18.37
CA GLY A 54 -27.94 12.95 17.84
C GLY A 54 -27.11 14.11 17.27
N GLY A 55 -27.35 14.45 16.00
CA GLY A 55 -26.62 15.48 15.28
C GLY A 55 -25.30 15.04 14.62
N GLU A 56 -24.86 13.79 14.82
CA GLU A 56 -23.72 13.25 14.09
C GLU A 56 -24.13 12.78 12.67
N SER A 57 -23.20 12.87 11.73
CA SER A 57 -23.35 12.40 10.36
C SER A 57 -22.24 11.41 10.01
N PHE A 58 -22.56 10.46 9.14
CA PHE A 58 -21.57 9.57 8.52
C PHE A 58 -21.48 9.87 7.03
N VAL A 59 -20.25 9.94 6.52
CA VAL A 59 -19.98 10.13 5.09
C VAL A 59 -19.37 8.83 4.58
N THR A 60 -20.00 8.26 3.55
CA THR A 60 -19.50 7.05 2.89
C THR A 60 -18.31 7.35 2.00
N GLU A 61 -17.59 6.30 1.61
CA GLU A 61 -16.53 6.40 0.61
C GLU A 61 -17.05 6.89 -0.75
N PRO A 62 -16.27 7.70 -1.49
CA PRO A 62 -16.66 8.11 -2.82
C PRO A 62 -16.62 6.92 -3.79
N CYS A 63 -17.53 6.93 -4.76
CA CYS A 63 -17.47 6.02 -5.90
C CYS A 63 -17.46 6.81 -7.21
N ALA A 64 -16.81 6.24 -8.22
CA ALA A 64 -16.79 6.76 -9.57
C ALA A 64 -17.54 5.80 -10.49
N LEU A 65 -18.42 6.34 -11.33
CA LEU A 65 -19.09 5.59 -12.40
C LEU A 65 -18.75 6.22 -13.75
N ALA A 66 -18.49 5.38 -14.74
CA ALA A 66 -18.28 5.75 -16.13
C ALA A 66 -19.34 5.08 -16.99
N PHE A 67 -20.17 5.88 -17.67
CA PHE A 67 -21.14 5.41 -18.66
C PHE A 67 -20.64 5.80 -20.05
N VAL A 68 -20.51 4.83 -20.94
CA VAL A 68 -20.02 5.06 -22.31
C VAL A 68 -20.89 4.34 -23.34
N ARG A 69 -21.04 4.97 -24.51
CA ARG A 69 -21.35 4.25 -25.75
C ARG A 69 -20.03 3.76 -26.31
N GLY A 70 -19.81 2.45 -26.30
CA GLY A 70 -18.51 1.84 -26.52
C GLY A 70 -18.31 0.61 -25.64
N GLY A 71 -17.15 0.00 -25.78
CA GLY A 71 -16.78 -1.22 -25.06
C GLY A 71 -16.08 -0.96 -23.73
N PHE A 72 -15.60 -2.04 -23.14
CA PHE A 72 -14.81 -2.03 -21.91
C PHE A 72 -13.63 -1.04 -21.94
N GLU A 73 -12.88 -1.00 -23.04
CA GLU A 73 -11.74 -0.09 -23.22
C GLU A 73 -12.13 1.39 -23.15
N ASP A 74 -13.31 1.74 -23.67
CA ASP A 74 -13.82 3.11 -23.62
C ASP A 74 -14.19 3.51 -22.20
N ALA A 75 -14.78 2.59 -21.44
CA ALA A 75 -15.12 2.80 -20.04
C ALA A 75 -13.86 2.94 -19.18
N MET A 76 -12.88 2.05 -19.38
CA MET A 76 -11.58 2.11 -18.71
C MET A 76 -10.81 3.40 -19.03
N ARG A 77 -10.92 3.91 -20.26
CA ARG A 77 -10.38 5.22 -20.63
C ARG A 77 -11.01 6.35 -19.82
N GLN A 78 -12.32 6.33 -19.58
CA GLN A 78 -12.97 7.35 -18.75
C GLN A 78 -12.58 7.22 -17.27
N LEU A 79 -12.56 6.01 -16.69
CA LEU A 79 -12.09 5.81 -15.32
C LEU A 79 -10.63 6.25 -15.15
N THR A 80 -9.77 5.98 -16.14
CA THR A 80 -8.38 6.47 -16.16
C THR A 80 -8.30 7.99 -16.23
N ARG A 81 -9.14 8.64 -17.06
CA ARG A 81 -9.21 10.11 -17.12
C ARG A 81 -9.63 10.70 -15.78
N TYR A 82 -10.71 10.16 -15.19
CA TYR A 82 -11.16 10.53 -13.85
C TYR A 82 -10.04 10.39 -12.82
N ARG A 83 -9.36 9.23 -12.77
CA ARG A 83 -8.25 9.00 -11.83
C ARG A 83 -7.11 9.98 -12.00
N ARG A 84 -6.78 10.37 -13.25
CA ARG A 84 -5.76 11.40 -13.51
C ARG A 84 -6.18 12.78 -13.02
N LEU A 85 -7.48 13.10 -13.00
CA LEU A 85 -8.00 14.37 -12.50
C LEU A 85 -7.97 14.44 -10.97
N ILE A 86 -8.32 13.35 -10.28
CA ILE A 86 -8.41 13.34 -8.81
C ILE A 86 -7.08 13.01 -8.12
N ARG A 87 -6.14 12.37 -8.83
CA ARG A 87 -4.82 12.06 -8.29
C ARG A 87 -4.08 13.35 -7.93
N ARG A 88 -3.54 13.39 -6.71
CA ARG A 88 -2.64 14.47 -6.26
C ARG A 88 -1.55 14.76 -7.31
N PRO A 89 -1.36 16.02 -7.73
CA PRO A 89 -0.25 16.38 -8.60
C PRO A 89 1.10 15.99 -7.99
N ASN A 90 1.96 15.37 -8.80
CA ASN A 90 3.32 14.99 -8.41
C ASN A 90 4.22 15.06 -9.65
N ALA A 91 5.42 15.62 -9.52
CA ALA A 91 6.41 15.77 -10.57
C ALA A 91 6.85 14.43 -11.20
N ASP A 92 6.85 13.34 -10.45
CA ASP A 92 7.20 12.01 -10.96
C ASP A 92 6.17 11.51 -11.99
N ASN A 93 4.91 11.95 -11.91
CA ASN A 93 3.90 11.64 -12.91
C ASN A 93 4.17 12.32 -14.26
N ALA A 94 4.96 13.39 -14.28
CA ALA A 94 5.30 14.13 -15.49
C ALA A 94 6.62 13.70 -16.11
N THR A 95 7.55 13.16 -15.31
CA THR A 95 8.95 12.93 -15.72
C THR A 95 9.40 11.46 -15.70
N SER A 96 8.48 10.51 -15.46
CA SER A 96 8.66 9.04 -15.48
C SER A 96 10.10 8.57 -15.40
N LYS A 97 10.64 8.53 -14.18
CA LYS A 97 12.04 8.26 -13.89
C LYS A 97 12.26 6.77 -13.59
N ALA A 98 13.35 6.20 -14.11
CA ALA A 98 13.72 4.81 -13.82
C ALA A 98 14.15 4.63 -12.36
N ILE A 99 13.66 3.56 -11.72
CA ILE A 99 13.92 3.20 -10.33
C ILE A 99 14.65 1.85 -10.32
N PHE A 100 15.78 1.79 -9.61
CA PHE A 100 16.40 0.52 -9.23
C PHE A 100 15.97 0.16 -7.80
N ASN A 101 15.49 -1.07 -7.59
CA ASN A 101 15.12 -1.61 -6.29
C ASN A 101 15.95 -2.89 -6.07
N ASP A 102 16.59 -3.01 -4.90
CA ASP A 102 17.53 -4.10 -4.60
C ASP A 102 16.85 -5.40 -4.10
N TYR A 103 15.53 -5.49 -4.12
CA TYR A 103 14.79 -6.67 -3.67
C TYR A 103 14.77 -7.84 -4.67
N MET A 104 14.17 -8.96 -4.26
CA MET A 104 14.02 -10.20 -5.04
C MET A 104 15.35 -10.73 -5.60
N ASN A 105 15.53 -10.71 -6.93
CA ASN A 105 16.65 -11.34 -7.63
C ASN A 105 17.99 -10.63 -7.41
N CYS A 106 18.02 -9.53 -6.66
CA CYS A 106 19.24 -8.80 -6.33
C CYS A 106 19.76 -9.18 -4.93
N LEU A 107 19.19 -8.62 -3.86
CA LEU A 107 19.66 -8.85 -2.48
C LEU A 107 18.68 -9.61 -1.59
N ARG A 108 17.42 -9.80 -2.01
CA ARG A 108 16.38 -10.56 -1.29
C ARG A 108 16.31 -10.25 0.23
N GLY A 109 16.37 -8.96 0.56
CA GLY A 109 16.31 -8.49 1.95
C GLY A 109 17.61 -8.62 2.75
N GLN A 110 18.76 -8.73 2.06
CA GLN A 110 20.10 -8.80 2.66
C GLN A 110 21.02 -7.61 2.26
N PRO A 111 20.57 -6.34 2.29
CA PRO A 111 21.47 -5.20 2.04
C PRO A 111 22.59 -5.12 3.07
N THR A 112 23.82 -4.96 2.59
CA THR A 112 24.97 -4.52 3.38
C THR A 112 25.65 -3.38 2.63
N THR A 113 26.43 -2.56 3.34
CA THR A 113 27.19 -1.47 2.70
C THR A 113 28.03 -2.02 1.54
N GLU A 114 28.76 -3.11 1.76
CA GLU A 114 29.61 -3.76 0.75
C GLU A 114 28.84 -4.17 -0.51
N LYS A 115 27.65 -4.77 -0.36
CA LYS A 115 26.83 -5.21 -1.49
C LYS A 115 26.19 -4.04 -2.23
N LEU A 116 25.79 -3.00 -1.50
CA LEU A 116 25.06 -1.85 -2.06
C LEU A 116 25.96 -0.96 -2.91
N LEU A 117 27.18 -0.65 -2.47
CA LEU A 117 28.06 0.29 -3.20
C LEU A 117 28.26 -0.05 -4.69
N PRO A 118 28.64 -1.29 -5.09
CA PRO A 118 28.77 -1.63 -6.51
C PRO A 118 27.42 -1.65 -7.25
N LEU A 119 26.32 -2.03 -6.57
CA LEU A 119 24.97 -1.99 -7.17
C LEU A 119 24.51 -0.57 -7.46
N ILE A 120 24.79 0.38 -6.56
CA ILE A 120 24.49 1.79 -6.73
C ILE A 120 25.25 2.34 -7.94
N ASP A 121 26.52 2.00 -8.08
CA ASP A 121 27.33 2.41 -9.24
C ASP A 121 26.79 1.83 -10.55
N ALA A 122 26.40 0.55 -10.55
CA ALA A 122 25.81 -0.11 -11.72
C ALA A 122 24.45 0.50 -12.10
N ALA A 123 23.58 0.78 -11.12
CA ALA A 123 22.29 1.42 -11.35
C ALA A 123 22.46 2.83 -11.95
N ALA A 124 23.43 3.60 -11.45
CA ALA A 124 23.77 4.91 -12.01
C ALA A 124 24.26 4.79 -13.47
N ALA A 125 25.15 3.83 -13.76
CA ALA A 125 25.63 3.57 -15.12
C ALA A 125 24.49 3.14 -16.07
N ALA A 126 23.49 2.42 -15.56
CA ALA A 126 22.28 2.06 -16.29
C ALA A 126 21.29 3.23 -16.50
N GLY A 127 21.59 4.41 -15.95
CA GLY A 127 20.78 5.62 -16.10
C GLY A 127 19.59 5.72 -15.13
N CYS A 128 19.57 4.93 -14.06
CA CYS A 128 18.54 5.04 -13.02
C CYS A 128 18.57 6.43 -12.35
N LYS A 129 17.42 6.86 -11.85
CA LYS A 129 17.24 8.13 -11.14
C LYS A 129 16.89 7.95 -9.68
N TYR A 130 16.37 6.79 -9.31
CA TYR A 130 16.16 6.37 -7.94
C TYR A 130 16.93 5.08 -7.69
N PHE A 131 17.48 4.95 -6.49
CA PHE A 131 17.94 3.69 -5.94
C PHE A 131 17.23 3.48 -4.61
N CYS A 132 16.45 2.41 -4.51
CA CYS A 132 15.70 2.04 -3.32
C CYS A 132 16.41 0.88 -2.61
N ILE A 133 16.82 1.13 -1.37
CA ILE A 133 17.21 0.06 -0.43
C ILE A 133 15.91 -0.53 0.10
N ASP A 134 15.61 -1.76 -0.29
CA ASP A 134 14.40 -2.48 0.10
C ASP A 134 14.57 -3.15 1.48
N ALA A 135 13.71 -4.11 1.82
CA ALA A 135 13.58 -4.66 3.15
C ALA A 135 14.89 -5.20 3.78
N GLY A 136 14.88 -5.30 5.11
CA GLY A 136 15.93 -5.92 5.92
C GLY A 136 17.10 -5.04 6.31
N TRP A 137 17.17 -3.79 5.85
CA TRP A 137 18.16 -2.80 6.31
C TRP A 137 18.18 -2.59 7.84
N TYR A 138 17.12 -3.00 8.54
CA TYR A 138 16.95 -2.86 9.99
C TYR A 138 17.34 -4.10 10.81
N ALA A 139 17.70 -5.24 10.21
CA ALA A 139 17.86 -6.51 10.95
C ALA A 139 19.25 -7.15 10.75
N ASP A 140 19.93 -7.58 11.80
CA ASP A 140 21.27 -8.22 11.68
C ASP A 140 21.25 -9.61 11.01
N GLY A 141 20.08 -10.26 10.92
CA GLY A 141 19.91 -11.62 10.38
C GLY A 141 18.64 -11.77 9.55
N THR A 142 17.83 -12.79 9.87
CA THR A 142 16.46 -12.92 9.33
C THR A 142 15.72 -11.62 9.58
N TRP A 143 15.19 -11.02 8.52
CA TRP A 143 14.62 -9.68 8.58
C TRP A 143 13.10 -9.69 8.72
N TRP A 144 12.45 -10.76 8.25
CA TRP A 144 11.00 -10.79 8.06
C TRP A 144 10.24 -10.51 9.35
N ASP A 145 10.60 -11.17 10.44
CA ASP A 145 9.97 -11.10 11.76
C ASP A 145 10.66 -10.14 12.74
N GLY A 146 11.67 -9.38 12.28
CA GLY A 146 12.37 -8.35 13.08
C GLY A 146 11.96 -6.90 12.78
N VAL A 147 11.02 -6.68 11.85
CA VAL A 147 10.56 -5.36 11.39
C VAL A 147 9.86 -4.55 12.50
N GLY A 148 9.98 -3.22 12.50
CA GLY A 148 9.13 -2.33 13.32
C GLY A 148 9.84 -1.33 14.23
N GLU A 149 11.12 -1.52 14.55
CA GLU A 149 11.91 -0.52 15.32
C GLU A 149 12.47 0.59 14.42
N TRP A 150 12.60 0.32 13.12
CA TRP A 150 13.07 1.26 12.09
C TRP A 150 14.42 1.91 12.39
N LEU A 151 15.29 1.18 13.10
CA LEU A 151 16.69 1.53 13.31
C LEU A 151 17.58 0.71 12.36
N PRO A 152 18.59 1.30 11.72
CA PRO A 152 19.49 0.56 10.84
C PRO A 152 20.30 -0.49 11.59
N SER A 153 20.48 -1.65 10.97
CA SER A 153 21.38 -2.70 11.47
C SER A 153 22.83 -2.22 11.49
N GLY A 154 23.43 -2.19 12.69
CA GLY A 154 24.86 -1.89 12.84
C GLY A 154 25.75 -2.93 12.16
N ALA A 155 25.31 -4.20 12.11
CA ALA A 155 26.07 -5.27 11.46
C ALA A 155 26.10 -5.12 9.92
N ARG A 156 24.99 -4.72 9.30
CA ARG A 156 24.88 -4.49 7.85
C ARG A 156 25.52 -3.16 7.42
N PHE A 157 25.52 -2.19 8.32
CA PHE A 157 26.05 -0.85 8.09
C PHE A 157 27.01 -0.42 9.21
N PRO A 158 28.25 -0.97 9.28
CA PRO A 158 29.22 -0.61 10.33
C PRO A 158 29.59 0.88 10.35
N GLY A 159 29.52 1.56 9.19
CA GLY A 159 29.69 3.02 9.06
C GLY A 159 28.38 3.82 9.11
N GLY A 160 27.27 3.16 9.44
CA GLY A 160 25.92 3.71 9.37
C GLY A 160 25.31 3.64 7.97
N ILE A 161 23.97 3.61 7.90
CA ILE A 161 23.22 3.58 6.63
C ILE A 161 23.42 4.85 5.80
N ALA A 162 23.94 5.92 6.39
CA ALA A 162 24.30 7.15 5.68
C ALA A 162 25.28 6.89 4.53
N VAL A 163 26.23 5.97 4.70
CA VAL A 163 27.26 5.66 3.69
C VAL A 163 26.65 5.27 2.33
N PRO A 164 25.81 4.22 2.21
CA PRO A 164 25.17 3.92 0.94
C PRO A 164 24.19 5.01 0.47
N LEU A 165 23.49 5.70 1.39
CA LEU A 165 22.55 6.77 1.01
C LEU A 165 23.27 7.99 0.39
N GLU A 166 24.44 8.36 0.92
CA GLU A 166 25.30 9.40 0.35
C GLU A 166 25.86 8.97 -1.00
N ARG A 167 26.30 7.71 -1.13
CA ARG A 167 26.75 7.17 -2.41
C ARG A 167 25.70 7.28 -3.52
N ILE A 168 24.43 6.99 -3.20
CA ILE A 168 23.32 7.17 -4.15
C ILE A 168 23.26 8.63 -4.65
N ARG A 169 23.37 9.59 -3.72
CA ARG A 169 23.34 11.03 -4.04
C ARG A 169 24.56 11.49 -4.82
N GLU A 170 25.76 11.02 -4.49
CA GLU A 170 27.01 11.28 -5.23
C GLU A 170 26.92 10.81 -6.69
N ARG A 171 26.15 9.75 -6.94
CA ARG A 171 25.89 9.23 -8.29
C ARG A 171 24.72 9.93 -9.00
N GLY A 172 24.22 11.04 -8.45
CA GLY A 172 23.17 11.85 -9.05
C GLY A 172 21.78 11.21 -9.02
N MET A 173 21.58 10.19 -8.16
CA MET A 173 20.30 9.52 -7.95
C MET A 173 19.63 10.00 -6.65
N ILE A 174 18.33 9.76 -6.54
CA ILE A 174 17.54 10.00 -5.33
C ILE A 174 17.52 8.70 -4.52
N ALA A 175 17.84 8.80 -3.23
CA ALA A 175 17.82 7.67 -2.30
C ALA A 175 16.39 7.37 -1.85
N GLY A 176 15.97 6.11 -2.04
CA GLY A 176 14.73 5.55 -1.52
C GLY A 176 15.01 4.50 -0.44
N LEU A 177 14.06 4.35 0.48
CA LEU A 177 14.11 3.38 1.56
C LEU A 177 12.74 2.75 1.73
N TRP A 178 12.69 1.42 1.83
CA TRP A 178 11.45 0.70 2.07
C TRP A 178 11.03 0.76 3.55
N LEU A 179 9.72 0.91 3.78
CA LEU A 179 9.05 0.92 5.07
C LEU A 179 7.74 0.14 4.97
N GLU A 180 7.32 -0.46 6.07
CA GLU A 180 6.03 -1.16 6.22
C GLU A 180 5.49 -0.83 7.61
N LEU A 181 5.09 0.43 7.77
CA LEU A 181 4.79 1.02 9.09
C LEU A 181 3.58 0.39 9.77
N GLU A 182 2.78 -0.37 9.04
CA GLU A 182 1.54 -1.01 9.50
C GLU A 182 1.78 -2.33 10.25
N VAL A 183 3.02 -2.83 10.27
CA VAL A 183 3.35 -4.11 10.92
C VAL A 183 4.50 -3.98 11.90
N MET A 184 4.55 -4.91 12.84
CA MET A 184 5.69 -5.13 13.73
C MET A 184 5.95 -6.64 13.83
N GLY A 185 7.19 -7.05 13.62
CA GLY A 185 7.58 -8.45 13.69
C GLY A 185 7.55 -9.00 15.11
N ILE A 186 7.24 -10.29 15.28
CA ILE A 186 7.17 -10.93 16.61
C ILE A 186 8.54 -11.01 17.31
N GLN A 187 9.64 -10.88 16.56
CA GLN A 187 11.00 -10.82 17.09
C GLN A 187 11.54 -9.37 17.16
N CYS A 188 10.71 -8.36 16.87
CA CYS A 188 11.10 -6.97 17.02
C CYS A 188 11.37 -6.64 18.50
N PRO A 189 12.55 -6.10 18.88
CA PRO A 189 12.85 -5.75 20.27
C PRO A 189 11.84 -4.78 20.89
N LEU A 190 11.30 -3.87 20.08
CA LEU A 190 10.30 -2.89 20.49
C LEU A 190 8.95 -3.54 20.84
N ALA A 191 8.60 -4.70 20.26
CA ALA A 191 7.32 -5.36 20.49
C ALA A 191 7.06 -5.70 21.97
N SER A 192 8.12 -6.03 22.71
CA SER A 192 8.04 -6.33 24.15
C SER A 192 7.92 -5.10 25.06
N ARG A 193 8.04 -3.89 24.50
CA ARG A 193 8.11 -2.61 25.25
C ARG A 193 6.90 -1.70 25.01
N VAL A 194 6.03 -2.09 24.07
CA VAL A 194 4.81 -1.35 23.75
C VAL A 194 3.60 -2.07 24.36
N GLY A 195 2.49 -1.35 24.50
CA GLY A 195 1.27 -1.91 25.06
C GLY A 195 0.51 -2.78 24.05
N ASP A 196 -0.33 -3.67 24.57
CA ASP A 196 -1.22 -4.52 23.78
C ASP A 196 -2.18 -3.71 22.86
N ASP A 197 -2.46 -2.45 23.23
CA ASP A 197 -3.28 -1.50 22.49
C ASP A 197 -2.64 -1.03 21.17
N TRP A 198 -1.37 -1.32 20.94
CA TRP A 198 -0.71 -1.07 19.66
C TRP A 198 -1.09 -2.08 18.58
N PHE A 199 -1.65 -3.24 18.95
CA PHE A 199 -1.81 -4.36 18.04
C PHE A 199 -3.28 -4.72 17.84
N PHE A 200 -3.61 -5.17 16.63
CA PHE A 200 -4.90 -5.79 16.39
C PHE A 200 -5.09 -7.02 17.28
N GLN A 201 -6.24 -7.06 17.97
CA GLN A 201 -6.60 -8.15 18.85
C GLN A 201 -7.89 -8.84 18.41
N ARG A 202 -7.91 -10.17 18.53
CA ARG A 202 -9.12 -10.98 18.38
C ARG A 202 -9.34 -11.82 19.63
N ARG A 203 -10.41 -11.55 20.36
CA ARG A 203 -10.73 -12.20 21.65
C ARG A 203 -9.60 -12.05 22.68
N GLY A 204 -9.03 -10.85 22.78
CA GLY A 204 -7.96 -10.52 23.74
C GLY A 204 -6.60 -11.16 23.42
N ARG A 205 -6.37 -11.57 22.16
CA ARG A 205 -5.08 -12.12 21.70
C ARG A 205 -4.63 -11.36 20.47
N HIS A 206 -3.33 -11.06 20.38
CA HIS A 206 -2.74 -10.45 19.19
C HIS A 206 -2.99 -11.32 17.95
N VAL A 207 -3.42 -10.68 16.88
CA VAL A 207 -3.47 -11.29 15.56
C VAL A 207 -2.04 -11.33 15.03
N VAL A 208 -1.58 -12.53 14.67
CA VAL A 208 -0.28 -12.76 14.05
C VAL A 208 -0.53 -13.36 12.68
N ASP A 209 0.02 -12.73 11.66
CA ASP A 209 0.02 -13.21 10.28
C ASP A 209 1.46 -13.28 9.79
N GLU A 210 1.87 -14.46 9.29
CA GLU A 210 3.24 -14.70 8.79
C GLU A 210 4.36 -14.20 9.74
N GLY A 211 4.20 -14.37 11.06
CA GLY A 211 5.20 -13.94 12.05
C GLY A 211 5.25 -12.43 12.31
N ARG A 212 4.17 -11.70 12.00
CA ARG A 212 4.05 -10.26 12.23
C ARG A 212 2.73 -9.90 12.90
N TYR A 213 2.79 -8.96 13.83
CA TYR A 213 1.64 -8.23 14.33
C TYR A 213 1.20 -7.16 13.34
N GLN A 214 -0.10 -6.91 13.26
CA GLN A 214 -0.69 -5.76 12.59
C GLN A 214 -0.89 -4.65 13.62
N LEU A 215 -0.46 -3.43 13.31
CA LEU A 215 -0.61 -2.27 14.20
C LEU A 215 -2.02 -1.69 14.12
N ASP A 216 -2.61 -1.39 15.28
CA ASP A 216 -3.94 -0.79 15.37
C ASP A 216 -3.85 0.74 15.30
N TYR A 217 -4.29 1.31 14.17
CA TYR A 217 -4.37 2.76 13.98
C TYR A 217 -5.71 3.36 14.42
N ASN A 218 -6.58 2.61 15.08
CA ASN A 218 -7.81 3.16 15.64
C ASN A 218 -7.49 3.99 16.90
N ILE A 219 -7.26 5.28 16.71
CA ILE A 219 -6.87 6.26 17.75
C ILE A 219 -7.92 6.41 18.89
N ASN A 220 -9.07 5.75 18.80
CA ASN A 220 -10.17 5.88 19.76
C ASN A 220 -10.75 4.55 20.29
N GLY A 221 -9.97 3.47 20.32
CA GLY A 221 -10.24 2.27 21.14
C GLY A 221 -11.71 1.80 21.21
N GLY A 222 -12.40 1.66 20.08
CA GLY A 222 -13.83 1.37 20.12
C GLY A 222 -14.37 0.72 18.86
N PHE A 223 -14.60 -0.59 18.96
CA PHE A 223 -15.80 -1.26 18.45
C PHE A 223 -16.59 -1.79 19.64
#